data_AF-A0A3D0XD91-F1
#
_entry.id   AF-A0A3D0XD91-F1
#
_cell.length_a   1.000
_cell.length_b   1.000
_cell.length_c   1.000
_cell.angle_alpha   90.00
_cell.angle_beta   90.00
_cell.angle_gamma   90.00
#
_symmetry.space_group_name_H-M   'P 1'
#
loop_
_entity.id
_entity.type
_entity.pdbx_description
1 polymer ?
#
loop_
_entity_poly.entity_id
_entity_poly.type
_entity_poly.pdbx_seq_one_letter_code
_entity_poly.pdbx_strand_id
1 'polypeptide(L)'
;MSKKYYLTTAIDYVNGHPHLGHAYEKVVTDAIARVHQSFGESTFFLTGLDEHGQKVQKAATEQGLNPQDYCDDLAASWKVFVDQLGLCHDDFVRTTQDRHREVVQKLLMRLHEEGHFYKATYQGYYSAKQETFLTEKDRGEDGAFDPLYGEVVELLEDNYYFKLGRHQQWLIEYIESHPDFVTPEYRR
;
A
#
# COMPACT_ATOMS: atom_id res chain seq x y z
N MET A 1 28.06 3.77 -16.89
CA MET A 1 27.10 2.70 -16.57
C MET A 1 25.73 3.20 -17.00
N SER A 2 24.96 2.46 -17.79
CA SER A 2 23.61 2.92 -18.12
C SER A 2 22.76 2.95 -16.84
N LYS A 3 21.94 3.98 -16.69
CA LYS A 3 21.06 4.14 -15.53
C LYS A 3 20.00 3.02 -15.60
N LYS A 4 19.81 2.26 -14.53
CA LYS A 4 18.76 1.25 -14.48
C LYS A 4 17.39 1.94 -14.43
N TYR A 5 16.44 1.48 -15.23
CA TYR A 5 15.05 1.92 -15.20
C TYR A 5 14.28 1.05 -14.19
N TYR A 6 13.95 1.62 -13.04
CA TYR A 6 13.20 0.93 -11.98
C TYR A 6 11.75 1.41 -12.01
N LEU A 7 10.81 0.48 -12.12
CA LEU A 7 9.37 0.76 -12.11
C LEU A 7 8.63 -0.28 -11.26
N THR A 8 7.50 0.16 -10.71
CA THR A 8 6.72 -0.63 -9.75
C THR A 8 5.23 -0.52 -10.06
N THR A 9 4.46 -1.56 -9.79
CA THR A 9 3.03 -1.39 -9.49
C THR A 9 2.84 -1.12 -7.99
N ALA A 10 1.67 -0.66 -7.61
CA ALA A 10 1.16 -0.92 -6.27
C ALA A 10 1.17 -2.43 -5.98
N ILE A 11 1.33 -2.78 -4.70
CA ILE A 11 1.15 -4.15 -4.22
C ILE A 11 -0.33 -4.37 -3.88
N ASP A 12 -0.90 -5.51 -4.29
CA ASP A 12 -2.34 -5.75 -4.13
C ASP A 12 -2.68 -6.29 -2.74
N TYR A 13 -3.76 -5.77 -2.14
CA TYR A 13 -4.27 -6.30 -0.88
C TYR A 13 -4.77 -7.74 -1.04
N VAL A 14 -4.33 -8.62 -0.14
CA VAL A 14 -4.72 -10.04 -0.13
C VAL A 14 -6.04 -10.23 0.64
N ASN A 15 -7.10 -9.62 0.14
CA ASN A 15 -8.47 -9.78 0.66
C ASN A 15 -9.43 -10.47 -0.34
N GLY A 16 -8.90 -10.91 -1.48
CA GLY A 16 -9.67 -11.56 -2.54
C GLY A 16 -8.83 -11.97 -3.74
N HIS A 17 -9.50 -12.53 -4.74
CA HIS A 17 -8.90 -12.93 -6.01
C HIS A 17 -8.67 -11.72 -6.94
N PRO A 18 -7.68 -11.81 -7.86
CA PRO A 18 -7.41 -10.77 -8.83
C PRO A 18 -8.63 -10.50 -9.74
N HIS A 19 -8.72 -9.27 -10.26
CA HIS A 19 -9.80 -8.80 -11.12
C HIS A 19 -9.25 -7.83 -12.16
N LEU A 20 -10.11 -7.34 -13.06
CA LEU A 20 -9.67 -6.52 -14.20
C LEU A 20 -8.92 -5.24 -13.81
N GLY A 21 -9.28 -4.58 -12.70
CA GLY A 21 -8.55 -3.43 -12.18
C GLY A 21 -7.07 -3.73 -11.90
N HIS A 22 -6.78 -4.86 -11.23
CA HIS A 22 -5.41 -5.31 -10.99
C HIS A 22 -4.67 -5.63 -12.30
N ALA A 23 -5.37 -6.22 -13.28
CA ALA A 23 -4.78 -6.51 -14.60
C ALA A 23 -4.35 -5.22 -15.31
N TYR A 24 -5.19 -4.18 -15.25
CA TYR A 24 -4.96 -2.92 -15.96
C TYR A 24 -3.65 -2.27 -15.56
N GLU A 25 -3.43 -2.06 -14.26
CA GLU A 25 -2.21 -1.44 -13.76
C GLU A 25 -0.96 -2.26 -14.14
N LYS A 26 -1.04 -3.58 -13.96
CA LYS A 26 0.06 -4.51 -14.27
C LYS A 26 0.43 -4.53 -15.74
N VAL A 27 -0.56 -4.56 -16.64
CA VAL A 27 -0.34 -4.56 -18.09
C VAL A 27 0.20 -3.21 -18.58
N VAL A 28 -0.28 -2.10 -18.04
CA VAL A 28 0.26 -0.76 -18.37
C VAL A 28 1.72 -0.66 -17.94
N THR A 29 2.03 -1.12 -16.73
CA THR A 29 3.40 -1.09 -16.19
C THR A 29 4.33 -2.03 -16.97
N ASP A 30 3.85 -3.23 -17.34
CA ASP A 30 4.56 -4.19 -18.20
C ASP A 30 4.87 -3.61 -19.60
N ALA A 31 3.91 -2.93 -20.22
CA ALA A 31 4.13 -2.27 -21.51
C ALA A 31 5.26 -1.23 -21.43
N ILE A 32 5.29 -0.43 -20.35
CA ILE A 32 6.38 0.52 -20.11
C ILE A 32 7.71 -0.21 -19.94
N ALA A 33 7.76 -1.24 -19.09
CA ALA A 33 8.98 -2.04 -18.88
C ALA A 33 9.55 -2.59 -20.19
N ARG A 34 8.69 -3.15 -21.05
CA ARG A 34 9.05 -3.71 -22.36
C ARG A 34 9.53 -2.66 -23.35
N VAL A 35 8.94 -1.46 -23.34
CA VAL A 35 9.43 -0.33 -24.17
C VAL A 35 10.86 0.03 -23.79
N HIS A 36 11.15 0.20 -22.50
CA HIS A 36 12.52 0.47 -22.03
C HIS A 36 13.50 -0.68 -22.36
N GLN A 37 13.09 -1.93 -22.18
CA GLN A 37 13.88 -3.11 -22.57
C GLN A 37 14.15 -3.13 -24.08
N SER A 38 13.18 -2.73 -24.92
CA SER A 38 13.34 -2.70 -26.38
C SER A 38 14.37 -1.66 -26.86
N PHE A 39 14.62 -0.62 -26.06
CA PHE A 39 15.70 0.35 -26.28
C PHE A 39 17.06 -0.12 -25.74
N GLY A 40 17.14 -1.33 -25.18
CA GLY A 40 18.36 -1.88 -24.60
C GLY A 40 18.69 -1.33 -23.20
N GLU A 41 17.72 -0.71 -22.53
CA GLU A 41 17.90 -0.25 -21.16
C GLU A 41 17.83 -1.40 -20.15
N SER A 42 18.60 -1.28 -19.07
CA SER A 42 18.52 -2.23 -17.96
C SER A 42 17.30 -1.89 -17.11
N THR A 43 16.24 -2.68 -17.21
CA THR A 43 15.00 -2.49 -16.46
C THR A 43 14.97 -3.37 -15.20
N PHE A 44 14.27 -2.92 -14.16
CA PHE A 44 13.84 -3.75 -13.05
C PHE A 44 12.37 -3.43 -12.73
N PHE A 45 11.47 -4.37 -13.01
CA PHE A 45 10.03 -4.26 -12.77
C PHE A 45 9.63 -5.06 -11.53
N LEU A 46 9.16 -4.36 -10.49
CA LEU A 46 8.64 -4.96 -9.25
C LEU A 46 7.10 -4.90 -9.18
N THR A 47 6.48 -6.02 -8.83
CA THR A 47 5.07 -6.11 -8.43
C THR A 47 4.98 -6.92 -7.13
N GLY A 48 3.81 -7.04 -6.50
CA GLY A 48 3.69 -7.85 -5.29
C GLY A 48 2.36 -7.79 -4.59
N LEU A 49 2.34 -8.28 -3.35
CA LEU A 49 1.17 -8.38 -2.50
C LEU A 49 1.38 -7.71 -1.14
N ASP A 50 0.33 -7.04 -0.66
CA ASP A 50 0.18 -6.56 0.71
C ASP A 50 -0.67 -7.53 1.53
N GLU A 51 -0.05 -8.15 2.53
CA GLU A 51 -0.55 -9.31 3.26
C GLU A 51 -0.81 -9.02 4.74
N HIS A 52 -0.59 -7.78 5.20
CA HIS A 52 -0.87 -7.39 6.57
C HIS A 52 -2.17 -6.57 6.66
N GLY A 53 -2.77 -6.54 7.85
CA GLY A 53 -3.95 -5.72 8.13
C GLY A 53 -5.12 -6.51 8.73
N GLN A 54 -6.00 -5.79 9.42
CA GLN A 54 -7.14 -6.39 10.13
C GLN A 54 -8.12 -7.10 9.19
N LYS A 55 -8.32 -6.59 7.96
CA LYS A 55 -9.19 -7.23 6.96
C LYS A 55 -8.68 -8.61 6.55
N VAL A 56 -7.37 -8.73 6.30
CA VAL A 56 -6.74 -10.02 5.94
C VAL A 56 -6.88 -11.01 7.09
N GLN A 57 -6.58 -10.58 8.32
CA GLN A 57 -6.73 -11.42 9.50
C GLN A 57 -8.18 -11.88 9.71
N LYS A 58 -9.15 -10.99 9.53
CA LYS A 58 -10.58 -11.29 9.66
C LYS A 58 -11.01 -12.31 8.60
N ALA A 59 -10.66 -12.09 7.34
CA ALA A 59 -10.99 -12.99 6.24
C ALA A 59 -10.39 -14.40 6.44
N ALA A 60 -9.14 -14.49 6.89
CA ALA A 60 -8.52 -15.77 7.25
C ALA A 60 -9.29 -16.49 8.37
N THR A 61 -9.66 -15.74 9.41
CA THR A 61 -10.40 -16.28 10.57
C THR A 61 -11.79 -16.77 10.20
N GLU A 62 -12.52 -16.03 9.34
CA GLU A 62 -13.84 -16.43 8.83
C GLU A 62 -13.80 -17.73 8.01
N GLN A 63 -12.64 -18.04 7.42
CA GLN A 63 -12.39 -19.30 6.69
C GLN A 63 -11.76 -20.40 7.57
N GLY A 64 -11.52 -20.13 8.85
CA GLY A 64 -10.89 -21.08 9.77
C GLY A 64 -9.42 -21.36 9.49
N LEU A 65 -8.73 -20.44 8.79
CA LEU A 65 -7.32 -20.55 8.41
C LEU A 65 -6.43 -19.65 9.28
N ASN A 66 -5.17 -20.03 9.43
CA ASN A 66 -4.15 -19.10 9.93
C ASN A 66 -3.91 -18.01 8.87
N PRO A 67 -3.69 -16.74 9.25
CA PRO A 67 -3.43 -15.66 8.30
C PRO A 67 -2.27 -15.93 7.31
N GLN A 68 -1.21 -16.62 7.74
CA GLN A 68 -0.09 -16.94 6.84
C GLN A 68 -0.52 -17.94 5.76
N ASP A 69 -1.22 -19.00 6.13
CA ASP A 69 -1.72 -20.01 5.19
C ASP A 69 -2.70 -19.38 4.19
N TYR A 70 -3.60 -18.52 4.68
CA TYR A 70 -4.53 -17.75 3.85
C TYR A 70 -3.80 -16.87 2.81
N CYS A 71 -2.76 -16.15 3.25
CA CYS A 71 -1.94 -15.33 2.35
C CYS A 71 -1.14 -16.17 1.37
N ASP A 72 -0.61 -17.33 1.78
CA ASP A 72 0.15 -18.24 0.91
C ASP A 72 -0.73 -18.82 -0.22
N ASP A 73 -1.96 -19.22 0.11
CA ASP A 73 -2.94 -19.75 -0.86
C ASP A 73 -3.35 -18.69 -1.90
N LEU A 74 -3.63 -17.47 -1.44
CA LEU A 74 -3.95 -16.37 -2.34
C LEU A 74 -2.73 -15.96 -3.16
N ALA A 75 -1.54 -15.91 -2.58
CA ALA A 75 -0.31 -15.60 -3.31
C ALA A 75 -0.06 -16.58 -4.47
N ALA A 76 -0.40 -17.86 -4.31
CA ALA A 76 -0.35 -18.83 -5.41
C ALA A 76 -1.31 -18.45 -6.56
N SER A 77 -2.54 -18.05 -6.24
CA SER A 77 -3.53 -17.59 -7.23
C SER A 77 -3.06 -16.33 -7.97
N TRP A 78 -2.46 -15.38 -7.24
CA TRP A 78 -1.92 -14.15 -7.81
C TRP A 78 -0.70 -14.38 -8.71
N LYS A 79 0.15 -15.35 -8.37
CA LYS A 79 1.25 -15.79 -9.24
C LYS A 79 0.75 -16.37 -10.56
N VAL A 80 -0.24 -17.27 -10.50
CA VAL A 80 -0.89 -17.80 -11.71
C VAL A 80 -1.47 -16.67 -12.57
N PHE A 81 -2.08 -15.66 -11.95
CA PHE A 81 -2.63 -14.52 -12.66
C PHE A 81 -1.56 -13.69 -13.38
N VAL A 82 -0.45 -13.35 -12.73
CA VAL A 82 0.65 -12.62 -13.41
C VAL A 82 1.31 -13.45 -14.50
N ASP A 83 1.41 -14.77 -14.33
CA ASP A 83 1.91 -15.69 -15.34
C ASP A 83 0.96 -15.76 -16.56
N GLN A 84 -0.35 -15.80 -16.32
CA GLN A 84 -1.37 -15.78 -17.37
C GLN A 84 -1.37 -14.47 -18.17
N LEU A 85 -1.10 -13.33 -17.52
CA LEU A 85 -0.92 -12.05 -18.20
C LEU A 85 0.40 -11.97 -18.98
N GLY A 86 1.36 -12.86 -18.71
CA GLY A 86 2.67 -12.88 -19.36
C GLY A 86 3.54 -11.69 -18.98
N LEU A 87 3.48 -11.21 -17.73
CA LEU A 87 4.23 -10.03 -17.29
C LEU A 87 5.76 -10.30 -17.25
N CYS A 88 6.57 -9.32 -17.66
CA CYS A 88 8.04 -9.36 -17.62
C CYS A 88 8.66 -8.87 -16.31
N HIS A 89 7.90 -8.90 -15.22
CA HIS A 89 8.39 -8.51 -13.90
C HIS A 89 9.61 -9.32 -13.46
N ASP A 90 10.55 -8.64 -12.79
CA ASP A 90 11.79 -9.22 -12.30
C ASP A 90 11.65 -9.81 -10.89
N ASP A 91 10.70 -9.29 -10.10
CA ASP A 91 10.43 -9.76 -8.75
C ASP A 91 8.95 -9.59 -8.38
N PHE A 92 8.48 -10.52 -7.54
CA PHE A 92 7.14 -10.56 -6.97
C PHE A 92 7.28 -10.54 -5.44
N VAL A 93 7.20 -9.34 -4.84
CA VAL A 93 7.39 -9.16 -3.41
C VAL A 93 6.13 -9.50 -2.62
N ARG A 94 6.30 -10.07 -1.43
CA ARG A 94 5.22 -10.30 -0.48
C ARG A 94 5.62 -9.68 0.84
N THR A 95 4.74 -8.91 1.47
CA THR A 95 5.09 -8.19 2.71
C THR A 95 5.41 -9.14 3.87
N THR A 96 4.93 -10.39 3.85
CA THR A 96 5.29 -11.41 4.87
C THR A 96 6.73 -11.93 4.76
N GLN A 97 7.44 -11.66 3.66
CA GLN A 97 8.82 -12.11 3.50
C GLN A 97 9.76 -11.41 4.48
N ASP A 98 10.70 -12.16 5.05
CA ASP A 98 11.68 -11.63 6.01
C ASP A 98 12.52 -10.49 5.42
N ARG A 99 12.90 -10.59 4.14
CA ARG A 99 13.62 -9.51 3.44
C ARG A 99 12.88 -8.16 3.47
N HIS A 100 11.55 -8.18 3.42
CA HIS A 100 10.74 -6.97 3.50
C HIS A 100 10.65 -6.47 4.95
N ARG A 101 10.36 -7.38 5.89
CA ARG A 101 10.28 -7.08 7.33
C ARG A 101 11.56 -6.44 7.85
N GLU A 102 12.72 -6.98 7.48
CA GLU A 102 14.03 -6.44 7.86
C GLU A 102 14.23 -5.00 7.38
N VAL A 103 13.84 -4.69 6.14
CA VAL A 103 13.96 -3.33 5.57
C VAL A 103 13.03 -2.37 6.29
N VAL A 104 11.76 -2.76 6.49
CA VAL A 104 10.78 -1.93 7.21
C VAL A 104 11.24 -1.66 8.64
N GLN A 105 11.70 -2.68 9.37
CA GLN A 105 12.23 -2.52 10.72
C GLN A 105 13.41 -1.55 10.76
N LYS A 106 14.39 -1.70 9.84
CA LYS A 106 15.54 -0.79 9.75
C LYS A 106 15.13 0.66 9.48
N LEU A 107 14.18 0.89 8.56
CA LEU A 107 13.68 2.23 8.25
C LEU A 107 12.96 2.86 9.44
N LEU A 108 12.06 2.10 10.09
CA LEU A 108 11.32 2.59 11.25
C LEU A 108 12.24 2.87 12.44
N MET A 109 13.21 2.00 12.72
CA MET A 109 14.20 2.22 13.78
C MET A 109 15.02 3.50 13.52
N ARG A 110 15.49 3.69 12.29
CA ARG A 110 16.23 4.90 11.92
C ARG A 110 15.40 6.18 12.11
N LEU A 111 14.16 6.19 11.61
CA LEU A 111 13.26 7.34 11.76
C LEU A 111 12.92 7.61 13.24
N HIS A 112 12.82 6.56 14.05
CA HIS A 112 12.63 6.67 15.49
C HIS A 112 13.84 7.29 16.19
N GLU A 113 15.05 6.81 15.90
CA GLU A 113 16.32 7.34 16.44
C GLU A 113 16.57 8.80 16.03
N GLU A 114 16.20 9.17 14.79
CA GLU A 114 16.24 10.54 14.27
C GLU A 114 15.11 11.43 14.83
N GLY A 115 14.23 10.89 15.68
CA GLY A 115 13.19 11.65 16.37
C GLY A 115 12.02 12.08 15.49
N HIS A 116 11.75 11.36 14.39
CA HIS A 116 10.61 11.62 13.51
C HIS A 116 9.28 11.11 14.07
N PHE A 117 9.30 10.26 15.09
CA PHE A 117 8.09 9.78 15.76
C PHE A 117 7.82 10.48 17.09
N TYR A 118 6.56 10.43 17.52
CA TYR A 118 6.14 10.71 18.88
C TYR A 118 5.00 9.76 19.25
N LYS A 119 4.86 9.44 20.53
CA LYS A 119 3.76 8.62 21.04
C LYS A 119 2.63 9.53 21.50
N ALA A 120 1.41 9.23 21.10
CA ALA A 120 0.20 9.90 21.59
C ALA A 120 -0.95 8.91 21.64
N THR A 121 -1.91 9.15 22.53
CA THR A 121 -3.15 8.38 22.57
C THR A 121 -4.10 8.93 21.52
N TYR A 122 -4.50 8.09 20.58
CA TYR A 122 -5.63 8.35 19.71
C TYR A 122 -6.91 8.14 20.50
N GLN A 123 -7.78 9.15 20.50
CA GLN A 123 -9.19 8.97 20.82
C GLN A 123 -9.98 9.43 19.61
N GLY A 124 -10.72 8.50 19.00
CA GLY A 124 -11.56 8.84 17.86
C GLY A 124 -12.31 7.62 17.38
N TYR A 125 -12.84 7.72 16.17
CA TYR A 125 -13.74 6.72 15.62
C TYR A 125 -13.09 6.04 14.42
N TYR A 126 -13.38 4.76 14.21
CA TYR A 126 -12.82 4.02 13.08
C TYR A 126 -13.87 3.17 12.38
N SER A 127 -13.87 3.25 11.05
CA SER A 127 -14.67 2.40 10.18
C SER A 127 -13.79 1.30 9.62
N ALA A 128 -13.98 0.07 10.09
CA ALA A 128 -13.30 -1.10 9.52
C ALA A 128 -13.72 -1.37 8.06
N LYS A 129 -14.91 -0.90 7.66
CA LYS A 129 -15.42 -1.03 6.29
C LYS A 129 -14.61 -0.16 5.32
N GLN A 130 -14.36 1.09 5.67
CA GLN A 130 -13.65 2.06 4.83
C GLN A 130 -12.15 2.16 5.13
N GLU A 131 -11.65 1.50 6.19
CA GLU A 131 -10.27 1.63 6.69
C GLU A 131 -9.85 3.08 6.91
N THR A 132 -10.74 3.85 7.52
CA THR A 132 -10.54 5.27 7.72
C THR A 132 -10.88 5.71 9.14
N PHE A 133 -10.13 6.70 9.61
CA PHE A 133 -10.35 7.35 10.89
C PHE A 133 -11.39 8.46 10.72
N LEU A 134 -12.38 8.47 11.60
CA LEU A 134 -13.45 9.44 11.67
C LEU A 134 -13.32 10.28 12.94
N THR A 135 -13.77 11.52 12.85
CA THR A 135 -13.81 12.49 13.94
C THR A 135 -15.26 12.82 14.29
N GLU A 136 -15.47 13.55 15.38
CA GLU A 136 -16.80 14.07 15.73
C GLU A 136 -17.43 14.93 14.63
N LYS A 137 -16.62 15.53 13.74
CA LYS A 137 -17.10 16.36 12.63
C LYS A 137 -17.73 15.54 11.50
N ASP A 138 -17.47 14.24 11.46
CA ASP A 138 -18.00 13.33 10.44
C ASP A 138 -19.36 12.74 10.85
N ARG A 139 -19.88 13.15 12.02
CA ARG A 139 -21.26 12.85 12.44
C ARG A 139 -22.26 13.80 11.76
N GLY A 140 -23.42 13.26 11.40
CA GLY A 140 -24.57 14.04 10.95
C GLY A 140 -25.18 14.88 12.07
N GLU A 141 -26.19 15.67 11.72
CA GLU A 141 -26.92 16.53 12.68
C GLU A 141 -27.64 15.73 13.77
N ASP A 142 -27.93 14.46 13.53
CA ASP A 142 -28.51 13.51 14.47
C ASP A 142 -27.47 12.86 15.41
N GLY A 143 -26.18 13.19 15.24
CA GLY A 143 -25.06 12.61 15.97
C GLY A 143 -24.67 11.21 15.52
N ALA A 144 -25.26 10.66 14.45
CA ALA A 144 -24.88 9.37 13.88
C ALA A 144 -23.83 9.53 12.78
N PHE A 145 -23.03 8.48 12.55
CA PHE A 145 -22.16 8.42 11.37
C PHE A 145 -22.95 7.98 10.15
N ASP A 146 -22.56 8.48 8.98
CA ASP A 146 -23.17 8.07 7.71
C ASP A 146 -23.14 6.53 7.54
N PRO A 147 -24.26 5.88 7.15
CA PRO A 147 -24.31 4.43 6.92
C PRO A 147 -23.24 3.88 5.96
N LEU A 148 -22.66 4.71 5.09
CA LEU A 148 -21.54 4.37 4.23
C LEU A 148 -20.33 3.84 5.03
N TYR A 149 -20.12 4.37 6.24
CA TYR A 149 -19.05 3.97 7.15
C TYR A 149 -19.31 2.62 7.84
N GLY A 150 -20.54 2.09 7.80
CA GLY A 150 -20.88 0.85 8.47
C GLY A 150 -20.78 0.95 9.99
N GLU A 151 -20.37 -0.12 10.66
CA GLU A 151 -20.15 -0.12 12.12
C GLU A 151 -18.91 0.71 12.45
N VAL A 152 -19.10 1.74 13.28
CA VAL A 152 -18.05 2.64 13.73
C VAL A 152 -17.76 2.38 15.20
N VAL A 153 -16.51 2.05 15.51
CA VAL A 153 -16.03 1.79 16.87
C VAL A 153 -15.26 2.98 17.41
N GLU A 154 -15.44 3.30 18.69
CA GLU A 154 -14.57 4.22 19.39
C GLU A 154 -13.24 3.50 19.70
N LEU A 155 -12.13 4.10 19.27
CA LEU A 155 -10.79 3.62 19.53
C LEU A 155 -10.12 4.54 20.54
N LEU A 156 -9.62 3.94 21.62
CA LEU A 156 -8.69 4.55 22.54
C LEU A 156 -7.38 3.76 22.49
N GLU A 157 -6.43 4.20 21.68
CA GLU A 157 -5.20 3.45 21.41
C GLU A 157 -3.96 4.32 21.46
N ASP A 158 -2.93 3.81 22.10
CA ASP A 158 -1.60 4.42 22.12
C ASP A 158 -0.88 4.14 20.80
N ASN A 159 -0.69 5.18 19.99
CA ASN A 159 -0.10 5.07 18.66
C ASN A 159 1.23 5.84 18.54
N TYR A 160 2.08 5.39 17.62
CA TYR A 160 3.22 6.16 17.14
C TYR A 160 2.80 6.99 15.92
N TYR A 161 3.06 8.29 15.99
CA TYR A 161 2.74 9.23 14.93
C TYR A 161 4.00 9.75 14.25
N PHE A 162 4.00 9.77 12.93
CA PHE A 162 5.05 10.40 12.13
C PHE A 162 4.85 11.93 12.09
N LYS A 163 5.92 12.69 12.30
CA LYS A 163 5.91 14.17 12.27
C LYS A 163 5.86 14.72 10.84
N LEU A 164 4.83 14.34 10.06
CA LEU A 164 4.69 14.72 8.66
C LEU A 164 4.69 16.24 8.44
N GLY A 165 4.12 17.01 9.37
CA GLY A 165 4.08 18.47 9.28
C GLY A 165 5.45 19.13 9.14
N ARG A 166 6.54 18.50 9.60
CA ARG A 166 7.91 18.99 9.40
C ARG A 166 8.36 18.94 7.93
N HIS A 167 7.75 18.07 7.13
CA HIS A 167 8.11 17.80 5.74
C HIS A 167 7.17 18.48 4.75
N GLN A 168 6.08 19.10 5.21
CA GLN A 168 5.05 19.66 4.36
C GLN A 168 5.59 20.69 3.36
N GLN A 169 6.37 21.67 3.83
CA GLN A 169 6.90 22.72 2.95
C GLN A 169 7.87 22.14 1.90
N TRP A 170 8.73 21.20 2.30
CA TRP A 170 9.63 20.51 1.39
C TRP A 170 8.87 19.69 0.33
N LEU A 171 7.79 18.99 0.72
CA LEU A 171 6.94 18.25 -0.22
C LEU A 171 6.30 19.17 -1.26
N ILE A 172 5.74 20.31 -0.83
CA ILE A 172 5.16 21.31 -1.72
C ILE A 172 6.20 21.82 -2.71
N GLU A 173 7.36 22.27 -2.21
CA GLU A 173 8.45 22.79 -3.06
C GLU A 173 8.95 21.74 -4.05
N TYR A 174 9.07 20.48 -3.63
CA TYR A 174 9.51 19.39 -4.49
C TYR A 174 8.50 19.14 -5.63
N ILE A 175 7.21 19.03 -5.31
CA ILE A 175 6.13 18.83 -6.30
C ILE A 175 6.04 20.02 -7.27
N GLU A 176 6.19 21.25 -6.79
CA GLU A 176 6.14 22.46 -7.63
C GLU A 176 7.37 22.60 -8.54
N SER A 177 8.55 22.20 -8.06
CA SER A 177 9.80 22.28 -8.84
C SER A 177 10.01 21.09 -9.79
N HIS A 178 9.23 20.01 -9.66
CA HIS A 178 9.30 18.81 -10.50
C HIS A 178 7.91 18.55 -11.13
N PRO A 179 7.50 19.31 -12.15
CA PRO A 179 6.16 19.22 -12.73
C PRO A 179 5.81 17.82 -13.25
N ASP A 180 6.81 17.04 -13.69
CA ASP A 180 6.62 15.67 -14.20
C ASP A 180 6.60 14.59 -13.09
N PHE A 181 6.67 14.98 -11.81
CA PHE A 181 6.71 14.03 -10.69
C PHE A 181 5.37 13.32 -10.47
N VAL A 182 4.25 14.02 -10.69
CA VAL A 182 2.89 13.47 -10.59
C VAL A 182 2.18 13.65 -11.91
N THR A 183 1.76 12.54 -12.51
CA THR A 183 1.01 12.54 -13.77
C THR A 183 -0.28 11.74 -13.62
N PRO A 184 -1.37 12.14 -14.29
CA PRO A 184 -1.54 13.35 -15.11
C PRO A 184 -1.67 14.63 -14.28
N GLU A 185 -1.46 15.80 -14.88
CA GLU A 185 -1.39 17.11 -14.19
C GLU A 185 -2.56 17.40 -13.24
N TYR A 186 -3.78 16.98 -13.55
CA TYR A 186 -4.94 17.21 -12.66
C TYR A 186 -4.90 16.39 -11.35
N ARG A 187 -3.95 15.46 -11.21
CA ARG A 187 -3.69 14.68 -9.99
C ARG A 187 -2.58 15.27 -9.12
N ARG A 188 -1.86 16.28 -9.63
CA ARG A 188 -0.84 17.03 -8.90
C ARG A 188 -1.50 17.98 -7.88
#